data_AF-A0AAW9TYK0-F1
#
_entry.id   AF-A0AAW9TYK0-F1
#
_cell.length_a   1.000
_cell.length_b   1.000
_cell.length_c   1.000
_cell.angle_alpha   90.00
_cell.angle_beta   90.00
_cell.angle_gamma   90.00
#
_symmetry.space_group_name_H-M   'P 1'
#
loop_
_entity.id
_entity.type
_entity.pdbx_description
1 polymer ?
#
loop_
_entity_poly.entity_id
_entity_poly.type
_entity_poly.pdbx_seq_one_letter_code
_entity_poly.pdbx_strand_id
1 'polypeptide(L)'
;MAKKTKGDDAPDLHRLKAEFPEIHAALAAGKIPSLRQALVLAGLKPERSRLEKLKNSWAKASDAERESFLAWLKTKSTLPAPAAAPPDAGPQPAETPIANGRYLLPSAIAEIRTIMARRGLKPDDVMAELGFPPDGRPLARALTRNASLRLSVIAGLEAWLRRNAGE
;
A
#
# COMPACT_ATOMS: atom_id res chain seq x y z
N MET A 1 -14.97 -11.23 18.88
CA MET A 1 -15.27 -11.25 17.43
C MET A 1 -16.61 -11.96 17.24
N ALA A 2 -17.66 -11.25 16.83
CA ALA A 2 -18.98 -11.84 16.62
C ALA A 2 -18.91 -12.87 15.47
N LYS A 3 -19.28 -14.11 15.74
CA LYS A 3 -19.45 -15.14 14.71
C LYS A 3 -20.49 -14.62 13.73
N LYS A 4 -20.10 -14.37 12.49
CA LYS A 4 -21.03 -13.97 11.44
C LYS A 4 -22.01 -15.13 11.26
N THR A 5 -23.23 -14.93 11.74
CA THR A 5 -24.29 -15.92 11.79
C THR A 5 -24.82 -16.17 10.38
N LYS A 6 -25.28 -17.40 10.14
CA LYS A 6 -25.91 -17.94 8.92
C LYS A 6 -27.00 -17.04 8.29
N GLY A 7 -27.47 -16.02 9.00
CA GLY A 7 -28.47 -15.04 8.54
C GLY A 7 -27.95 -13.98 7.57
N ASP A 8 -26.66 -13.62 7.58
CA ASP A 8 -26.12 -12.61 6.64
C ASP A 8 -25.95 -13.16 5.22
N ASP A 9 -25.75 -14.49 5.10
CA ASP A 9 -25.60 -15.20 3.83
C ASP A 9 -26.95 -15.50 3.14
N ALA A 10 -28.06 -15.44 3.87
CA ALA A 10 -29.41 -15.73 3.36
C ALA A 10 -29.87 -14.80 2.21
N PRO A 11 -29.73 -13.45 2.30
CA PRO A 11 -30.10 -12.57 1.19
C PRO A 11 -29.20 -12.78 -0.03
N ASP A 12 -27.90 -13.01 0.18
CA ASP A 12 -26.95 -13.28 -0.90
C ASP A 12 -27.24 -14.60 -1.62
N LEU A 13 -27.63 -15.65 -0.88
CA LEU A 13 -28.04 -16.93 -1.44
C LEU A 13 -29.31 -16.81 -2.28
N HIS A 14 -30.31 -16.09 -1.78
CA HIS A 14 -31.55 -15.84 -2.51
C HIS A 14 -31.27 -15.10 -3.82
N ARG A 15 -30.43 -14.07 -3.74
CA ARG A 15 -30.01 -13.27 -4.89
C ARG A 15 -29.22 -14.09 -5.91
N LEU A 16 -28.26 -14.89 -5.47
CA LEU A 16 -27.50 -15.82 -6.32
C LEU A 16 -28.42 -16.83 -7.02
N LYS A 17 -29.42 -17.37 -6.30
CA LYS A 17 -30.39 -18.32 -6.87
C LYS A 17 -31.31 -17.67 -7.91
N ALA A 18 -31.73 -16.42 -7.69
CA ALA A 18 -32.64 -15.69 -8.57
C ALA A 18 -31.96 -15.17 -9.84
N GLU A 19 -30.77 -14.57 -9.71
CA GLU A 19 -30.08 -13.91 -10.83
C GLU A 19 -29.07 -14.83 -11.54
N PHE A 20 -28.52 -15.84 -10.85
CA PHE A 20 -27.45 -16.71 -11.39
C PHE A 20 -27.70 -18.19 -11.05
N PRO A 21 -28.78 -18.79 -11.57
CA PRO A 21 -29.19 -20.16 -11.22
C PRO A 21 -28.13 -21.21 -11.57
N GLU A 22 -27.34 -21.01 -12.63
CA GLU A 22 -26.25 -21.93 -13.02
C GLU A 22 -25.10 -21.93 -12.01
N ILE A 23 -24.71 -20.75 -11.50
CA ILE A 23 -23.66 -20.61 -10.49
C ILE A 23 -24.17 -21.18 -9.15
N HIS A 24 -25.43 -20.95 -8.80
CA HIS A 24 -26.06 -21.57 -7.63
C HIS A 24 -26.09 -23.11 -7.75
N ALA A 25 -26.41 -23.66 -8.92
CA ALA A 25 -26.39 -25.11 -9.16
C ALA A 25 -24.96 -25.68 -9.04
N ALA A 26 -23.94 -24.97 -9.55
CA ALA A 26 -22.55 -25.36 -9.40
C ALA A 26 -22.07 -25.32 -7.93
N LEU A 27 -22.55 -24.37 -7.13
CA LEU A 27 -22.33 -24.33 -5.68
C LEU A 27 -23.01 -25.51 -4.97
N ALA A 28 -24.27 -25.81 -5.30
CA ALA A 28 -25.01 -26.93 -4.72
C ALA A 28 -24.41 -28.30 -5.10
N ALA A 29 -23.85 -28.41 -6.31
CA ALA A 29 -23.14 -29.60 -6.78
C ALA A 29 -21.71 -29.72 -6.20
N GLY A 30 -21.27 -28.79 -5.35
CA GLY A 30 -19.93 -28.80 -4.75
C GLY A 30 -18.78 -28.45 -5.70
N LYS A 31 -19.07 -28.05 -6.95
CA LYS A 31 -18.05 -27.60 -7.92
C LYS A 31 -17.43 -26.26 -7.51
N ILE A 32 -18.22 -25.41 -6.85
CA ILE A 32 -17.73 -24.18 -6.23
C ILE A 32 -17.61 -24.43 -4.73
N PRO A 33 -16.42 -24.26 -4.12
CA PRO A 33 -16.17 -24.71 -2.75
C PRO A 33 -16.74 -23.77 -1.67
N SER A 34 -17.19 -22.57 -2.03
CA SER A 34 -17.78 -21.65 -1.06
C SER A 34 -18.79 -20.67 -1.67
N LEU A 35 -19.79 -20.29 -0.89
CA LEU A 35 -20.77 -19.27 -1.27
C LEU A 35 -20.10 -17.95 -1.67
N ARG A 36 -19.07 -17.51 -0.92
CA ARG A 36 -18.35 -16.28 -1.26
C ARG A 36 -17.71 -16.35 -2.64
N GLN A 37 -17.14 -17.50 -3.02
CA GLN A 37 -16.56 -17.67 -4.35
C GLN A 37 -17.64 -17.67 -5.43
N ALA A 38 -18.79 -18.29 -5.17
CA ALA A 38 -19.94 -18.22 -6.07
C ALA A 38 -20.41 -16.76 -6.29
N LEU A 39 -20.47 -15.95 -5.23
CA LEU A 39 -20.82 -14.53 -5.31
C LEU A 39 -19.78 -13.69 -6.07
N VAL A 40 -18.49 -14.03 -5.97
CA VAL A 40 -17.43 -13.36 -6.74
C VAL A 40 -17.53 -13.73 -8.23
N LEU A 41 -17.76 -15.02 -8.54
CA LEU A 41 -17.97 -15.47 -9.92
C LEU A 41 -19.22 -14.85 -10.56
N ALA A 42 -20.27 -14.65 -9.77
CA ALA A 42 -21.49 -13.96 -10.19
C ALA A 42 -21.34 -12.43 -10.30
N GLY A 43 -20.17 -11.86 -9.96
CA GLY A 43 -19.96 -10.40 -9.92
C GLY A 43 -20.75 -9.66 -8.83
N LEU A 44 -21.46 -10.39 -7.97
CA LEU A 44 -22.27 -9.84 -6.87
C LEU A 44 -21.41 -9.31 -5.71
N LYS A 45 -20.16 -9.80 -5.58
CA LYS A 45 -19.18 -9.28 -4.62
C LYS A 45 -17.79 -9.14 -5.25
N PRO A 46 -17.03 -8.08 -4.92
CA PRO A 46 -15.67 -7.95 -5.39
C PRO A 46 -14.76 -9.01 -4.74
N GLU A 47 -13.73 -9.42 -5.48
CA GLU A 47 -12.66 -10.24 -4.93
C GLU A 47 -11.92 -9.46 -3.83
N ARG A 48 -11.63 -10.12 -2.70
CA ARG A 48 -10.85 -9.48 -1.62
C ARG A 48 -9.45 -9.16 -2.11
N SER A 49 -9.07 -7.89 -1.98
CA SER A 49 -7.71 -7.45 -2.21
C SER A 49 -6.72 -8.17 -1.29
N ARG A 50 -5.44 -8.23 -1.70
CA ARG A 50 -4.36 -8.78 -0.87
C ARG A 50 -4.27 -8.06 0.48
N LEU A 51 -4.49 -6.74 0.50
CA LEU A 51 -4.52 -5.93 1.72
C LEU A 51 -5.60 -6.41 2.68
N GLU A 52 -6.82 -6.63 2.20
CA GLU A 52 -7.92 -7.12 3.05
C GLU A 52 -7.64 -8.53 3.59
N LYS A 53 -7.01 -9.39 2.79
CA LYS A 53 -6.57 -10.71 3.25
C LYS A 53 -5.51 -10.60 4.35
N LEU A 54 -4.55 -9.69 4.21
CA LEU A 54 -3.54 -9.42 5.24
C LEU A 54 -4.17 -8.87 6.51
N LYS A 55 -5.07 -7.88 6.42
CA LYS A 55 -5.82 -7.33 7.57
C LYS A 55 -6.63 -8.42 8.29
N ASN A 56 -7.30 -9.30 7.55
CA ASN A 56 -8.05 -10.40 8.14
C ASN A 56 -7.13 -11.42 8.84
N SER A 57 -6.00 -11.75 8.21
CA SER A 57 -5.01 -12.68 8.78
C SER A 57 -4.38 -12.09 10.04
N TRP A 58 -4.04 -10.80 10.02
CA TRP A 58 -3.53 -10.06 11.17
C TRP A 58 -4.51 -10.06 12.35
N ALA A 59 -5.80 -9.79 12.07
CA ALA A 59 -6.84 -9.81 13.09
C ALA A 59 -7.03 -11.20 13.72
N LYS A 60 -6.75 -12.27 12.97
CA LYS A 60 -6.86 -13.66 13.43
C LYS A 60 -5.60 -14.22 14.07
N ALA A 61 -4.44 -13.66 13.77
CA ALA A 61 -3.17 -14.06 14.33
C ALA A 61 -3.17 -13.86 15.85
N SER A 62 -2.59 -14.83 16.56
CA SER A 62 -2.25 -14.73 17.98
C SER A 62 -1.17 -13.67 18.22
N ASP A 63 -0.99 -13.27 19.49
CA ASP A 63 0.03 -12.29 19.85
C ASP A 63 1.44 -12.77 19.47
N ALA A 64 1.77 -14.04 19.71
CA ALA A 64 3.04 -14.64 19.30
C ALA A 64 3.27 -14.61 17.77
N GLU A 65 2.23 -14.87 16.97
CA GLU A 65 2.32 -14.79 15.50
C GLU A 65 2.51 -13.35 15.04
N ARG A 66 1.83 -12.39 15.67
CA ARG A 66 1.99 -10.96 15.38
C ARG A 66 3.39 -10.49 15.73
N GLU A 67 3.91 -10.86 16.88
CA GLU A 67 5.27 -10.53 17.31
C GLU A 67 6.33 -11.11 16.37
N SER A 68 6.17 -12.38 16.00
CA SER A 68 7.04 -13.04 15.01
C SER A 68 7.00 -12.33 13.66
N PHE A 69 5.82 -11.90 13.21
CA PHE A 69 5.67 -11.13 11.97
C PHE A 69 6.32 -9.75 12.06
N LEU A 70 6.18 -9.04 13.19
CA LEU A 70 6.85 -7.76 13.42
C LEU A 70 8.37 -7.91 13.50
N ALA A 71 8.88 -8.96 14.14
CA ALA A 71 10.30 -9.28 14.18
C ALA A 71 10.84 -9.56 12.77
N TRP A 72 10.12 -10.33 11.96
CA TRP A 72 10.45 -10.54 10.55
C TRP A 72 10.41 -9.24 9.74
N LEU A 73 9.45 -8.34 9.99
CA LEU A 73 9.46 -7.02 9.35
C LEU A 73 10.69 -6.20 9.72
N LYS A 74 11.18 -6.28 10.96
CA LYS A 74 12.43 -5.61 11.38
C LYS A 74 13.66 -6.15 10.64
N THR A 75 13.69 -7.43 10.27
CA THR A 75 14.79 -8.00 9.48
C THR A 75 14.69 -7.66 7.99
N LYS A 76 13.48 -7.35 7.50
CA LYS A 76 13.23 -6.91 6.12
C LYS A 76 13.36 -5.41 5.93
N SER A 77 13.02 -4.62 6.94
CA SER A 77 13.36 -3.21 7.01
C SER A 77 14.86 -3.10 7.27
N THR A 78 15.64 -2.97 6.21
CA THR A 78 16.99 -2.37 6.29
C THR A 78 16.89 -0.87 6.60
N LEU A 79 16.17 -0.51 7.67
CA LEU A 79 16.37 0.74 8.36
C LEU A 79 17.46 0.45 9.39
N PRO A 80 18.56 1.22 9.41
CA PRO A 80 19.51 1.11 10.51
C PRO A 80 18.72 1.29 11.81
N ALA A 81 18.95 0.38 12.77
CA ALA A 81 18.55 0.63 14.14
C ALA A 81 19.02 2.04 14.51
N PRO A 82 18.22 2.87 15.20
CA PRO A 82 18.73 4.12 15.71
C PRO A 82 19.94 3.77 16.58
N ALA A 83 21.13 4.15 16.11
CA ALA A 83 22.29 4.20 16.96
C ALA A 83 21.89 5.07 18.15
N ALA A 84 22.11 4.55 19.36
CA ALA A 84 21.86 5.29 20.59
C ALA A 84 22.44 6.70 20.42
N ALA A 85 21.56 7.71 20.46
CA ALA A 85 21.97 9.09 20.31
C ALA A 85 22.91 9.48 21.47
N PRO A 86 24.01 10.21 21.21
CA PRO A 86 24.59 11.04 22.25
C PRO A 86 23.56 12.10 22.66
N PRO A 87 23.42 12.42 23.96
CA PRO A 87 22.49 13.43 24.42
C PRO A 87 23.11 14.81 24.23
N ASP A 88 22.97 15.44 23.05
CA ASP A 88 22.90 16.90 22.93
C ASP A 88 22.60 17.35 21.48
N ALA A 89 21.36 17.72 21.20
CA ALA A 89 20.97 18.74 20.22
C ALA A 89 19.45 18.90 20.32
N GLY A 90 18.99 20.16 20.31
CA GLY A 90 17.62 20.55 20.67
C GLY A 90 16.51 20.01 19.75
N PRO A 91 15.26 20.45 19.97
CA PRO A 91 14.11 19.91 19.26
C PRO A 91 14.11 20.36 17.79
N GLN A 92 14.71 19.55 16.92
CA GLN A 92 14.46 19.63 15.48
C GLN A 92 13.01 19.18 15.22
N PRO A 93 12.22 19.94 14.44
CA PRO A 93 10.89 19.49 14.04
C PRO A 93 11.03 18.15 13.32
N ALA A 94 10.25 17.17 13.75
CA ALA A 94 10.26 15.83 13.22
C ALA A 94 10.04 15.86 11.69
N GLU A 95 11.12 15.75 10.92
CA GLU A 95 11.07 15.68 9.46
C GLU A 95 10.25 14.45 9.09
N THR A 96 9.13 14.66 8.40
CA THR A 96 8.24 13.57 7.99
C THR A 96 8.97 12.76 6.91
N PRO A 97 9.29 11.48 7.13
CA PRO A 97 10.09 10.72 6.20
C PRO A 97 9.34 10.56 4.87
N ILE A 98 9.98 10.93 3.77
CA ILE A 98 9.36 10.88 2.43
C ILE A 98 9.35 9.46 1.82
N ALA A 99 10.12 8.53 2.38
CA ALA A 99 10.26 7.16 1.88
C ALA A 99 10.39 6.11 3.00
N ASN A 100 9.86 4.90 2.75
CA ASN A 100 10.10 3.72 3.55
C ASN A 100 11.09 2.82 2.80
N GLY A 101 12.37 2.95 3.15
CA GLY A 101 13.48 2.32 2.43
C GLY A 101 13.62 2.88 1.01
N ARG A 102 13.30 2.06 0.00
CA ARG A 102 13.39 2.44 -1.43
C ARG A 102 12.07 2.90 -2.05
N TYR A 103 10.99 2.92 -1.27
CA TYR A 103 9.65 3.21 -1.77
C TYR A 103 9.16 4.55 -1.20
N LEU A 104 8.64 5.42 -2.06
CA LEU A 104 8.08 6.69 -1.63
C LEU A 104 6.80 6.45 -0.83
N LEU A 105 6.58 7.24 0.23
CA LEU A 105 5.32 7.22 0.95
C LEU A 105 4.20 7.82 0.08
N PRO A 106 2.95 7.39 0.26
CA PRO A 106 1.82 7.97 -0.46
C PRO A 106 1.68 9.49 -0.26
N SER A 107 2.00 9.97 0.95
CA SER A 107 2.04 11.41 1.27
C SER A 107 3.08 12.15 0.42
N ALA A 108 4.32 11.64 0.36
CA ALA A 108 5.37 12.23 -0.47
C ALA A 108 5.02 12.20 -1.97
N ILE A 109 4.41 11.11 -2.46
CA ILE A 109 3.93 11.03 -3.85
C ILE A 109 2.90 12.13 -4.13
N ALA A 110 1.97 12.37 -3.21
CA ALA A 110 0.97 13.42 -3.36
C ALA A 110 1.61 14.81 -3.42
N GLU A 111 2.57 15.10 -2.53
CA GLU A 111 3.27 16.39 -2.53
C GLU A 111 4.10 16.61 -3.80
N ILE A 112 4.87 15.60 -4.23
CA ILE A 112 5.63 15.66 -5.49
C ILE A 112 4.68 15.95 -6.65
N ARG A 113 3.54 15.26 -6.74
CA ARG A 113 2.54 15.49 -7.79
C ARG A 113 1.95 16.90 -7.73
N THR A 114 1.68 17.42 -6.55
CA THR A 114 1.15 18.78 -6.37
C THR A 114 2.14 19.83 -6.88
N ILE A 115 3.42 19.71 -6.51
CA ILE A 115 4.47 20.63 -6.97
C ILE A 115 4.67 20.48 -8.49
N MET A 116 4.70 19.26 -9.01
CA MET A 116 4.79 19.01 -10.46
C MET A 116 3.62 19.63 -11.22
N ALA A 117 2.38 19.47 -10.74
CA ALA A 117 1.19 20.05 -11.38
C ALA A 117 1.22 21.59 -11.32
N ARG A 118 1.64 22.16 -10.19
CA ARG A 118 1.74 23.61 -9.99
C ARG A 118 2.78 24.25 -10.91
N ARG A 119 3.94 23.61 -11.08
CA ARG A 119 5.06 24.11 -11.88
C ARG A 119 5.07 23.59 -13.33
N GLY A 120 4.12 22.72 -13.70
CA GLY A 120 4.07 22.10 -15.03
C GLY A 120 5.21 21.14 -15.34
N LEU A 121 5.85 20.56 -14.31
CA LEU A 121 7.04 19.72 -14.45
C LEU A 121 6.68 18.28 -14.82
N LYS A 122 7.48 17.67 -15.70
CA LYS A 122 7.45 16.23 -15.98
C LYS A 122 8.45 15.50 -15.07
N PRO A 123 8.32 14.16 -14.92
CA PRO A 123 9.28 13.36 -14.14
C PRO A 123 10.73 13.55 -14.60
N ASP A 124 10.95 13.75 -15.91
CA ASP A 124 12.27 14.02 -16.47
C ASP A 124 12.84 15.38 -16.01
N ASP A 125 11.99 16.41 -15.93
CA ASP A 125 12.39 17.74 -15.45
C ASP A 125 12.74 17.70 -13.96
N VAL A 126 11.97 16.96 -13.16
CA VAL A 126 12.29 16.74 -11.73
C VAL A 126 13.64 16.04 -11.60
N MET A 127 13.90 14.99 -12.38
CA MET A 127 15.20 14.30 -12.36
C MET A 127 16.36 15.23 -12.77
N ALA A 128 16.14 16.13 -13.73
CA ALA A 128 17.11 17.14 -14.12
C ALA A 128 17.37 18.18 -13.01
N GLU A 129 16.33 18.68 -12.33
CA GLU A 129 16.48 19.59 -11.18
C GLU A 129 17.22 18.95 -10.01
N LEU A 130 17.11 17.63 -9.87
CA LEU A 130 17.86 16.84 -8.90
C LEU A 130 19.32 16.60 -9.29
N GLY A 131 19.73 16.98 -10.51
CA GLY A 131 21.08 16.74 -11.04
C GLY A 131 21.32 15.30 -11.49
N PHE A 132 20.25 14.50 -11.69
CA PHE A 132 20.34 13.17 -12.29
C PHE A 132 20.14 13.24 -13.80
N PRO A 133 20.53 12.20 -14.55
CA PRO A 133 20.18 12.10 -15.96
C PRO A 133 18.66 12.28 -16.12
N PRO A 134 18.20 12.99 -17.17
CA PRO A 134 16.78 13.20 -17.46
C PRO A 134 16.15 11.89 -18.00
N ASP A 135 16.29 10.81 -17.25
CA ASP A 135 15.54 9.57 -17.41
C ASP A 135 14.50 9.54 -16.30
N GLY A 136 13.31 10.06 -16.63
CA GLY A 136 12.17 10.13 -15.72
C GLY A 136 11.46 8.79 -15.53
N ARG A 137 11.86 7.70 -16.21
CA ARG A 137 11.13 6.42 -16.16
C ARG A 137 11.10 5.81 -14.76
N PRO A 138 12.19 5.79 -13.97
CA PRO A 138 12.17 5.31 -12.59
C PRO A 138 11.23 6.15 -11.72
N LEU A 139 11.29 7.48 -11.83
CA LEU A 139 10.44 8.39 -11.06
C LEU A 139 8.96 8.24 -11.46
N ALA A 140 8.67 8.19 -12.75
CA ALA A 140 7.32 7.97 -13.26
C ALA A 140 6.73 6.63 -12.76
N ARG A 141 7.52 5.55 -12.77
CA ARG A 141 7.10 4.25 -12.21
C ARG A 141 6.92 4.30 -10.70
N ALA A 142 7.75 5.03 -9.97
CA ALA A 142 7.59 5.23 -8.53
C ALA A 142 6.29 5.97 -8.20
N LEU A 143 5.99 7.05 -8.93
CA LEU A 143 4.79 7.86 -8.74
C LEU A 143 3.49 7.15 -9.14
N THR A 144 3.53 6.21 -10.10
CA THR A 144 2.33 5.54 -10.63
C THR A 144 2.12 4.13 -10.10
N ARG A 145 3.19 3.36 -9.87
CA ARG A 145 3.14 1.93 -9.53
C ARG A 145 3.84 1.61 -8.21
N ASN A 146 4.24 2.62 -7.43
CA ASN A 146 5.00 2.46 -6.20
C ASN A 146 6.26 1.59 -6.40
N ALA A 147 6.99 1.84 -7.49
CA ALA A 147 8.23 1.16 -7.78
C ALA A 147 9.39 1.66 -6.89
N SER A 148 10.39 0.81 -6.69
CA SER A 148 11.58 1.16 -5.92
C SER A 148 12.44 2.19 -6.64
N LEU A 149 12.92 3.20 -5.90
CA LEU A 149 13.90 4.18 -6.35
C LEU A 149 15.28 3.91 -5.75
N ARG A 150 16.31 4.45 -6.40
CA ARG A 150 17.67 4.52 -5.82
C ARG A 150 17.65 5.46 -4.61
N LEU A 151 18.42 5.11 -3.57
CA LEU A 151 18.52 5.90 -2.34
C LEU A 151 19.02 7.32 -2.60
N SER A 152 19.94 7.51 -3.57
CA SER A 152 20.41 8.84 -3.96
C SER A 152 19.30 9.72 -4.54
N VAL A 153 18.36 9.13 -5.29
CA VAL A 153 17.21 9.86 -5.86
C VAL A 153 16.22 10.24 -4.75
N ILE A 154 16.04 9.37 -3.76
CA ILE A 154 15.20 9.65 -2.59
C ILE A 154 15.82 10.81 -1.78
N ALA A 155 17.11 10.77 -1.50
CA ALA A 155 17.80 11.85 -0.80
C ALA A 155 17.70 13.19 -1.58
N GLY A 156 17.86 13.14 -2.90
CA GLY A 156 17.63 14.29 -3.76
C GLY A 156 16.20 14.82 -3.68
N LEU A 157 15.20 13.94 -3.76
CA LEU A 157 13.78 14.30 -3.67
C LEU A 157 13.43 14.92 -2.33
N GLU A 158 14.04 14.48 -1.23
CA GLU A 158 13.81 15.08 0.09
C GLU A 158 14.34 16.51 0.17
N ALA A 159 15.53 16.75 -0.37
CA ALA A 159 16.09 18.10 -0.46
C ALA A 159 15.25 18.98 -1.42
N TRP A 160 14.79 18.42 -2.54
CA TRP A 160 13.94 19.12 -3.50
C TRP A 160 12.58 19.46 -2.92
N LEU A 161 11.93 18.54 -2.21
CA LEU A 161 10.67 18.79 -1.52
C LEU A 161 10.83 19.91 -0.50
N ARG A 162 11.90 19.92 0.30
CA ARG A 162 12.18 21.01 1.24
C ARG A 162 12.34 22.38 0.56
N ARG A 163 12.96 22.43 -0.63
CA ARG A 163 13.11 23.69 -1.39
C ARG A 163 11.80 24.18 -1.99
N ASN A 164 10.87 23.27 -2.30
CA ASN A 164 9.60 23.58 -2.96
C ASN A 164 8.40 23.55 -1.99
N ALA A 165 8.63 23.25 -0.71
CA ALA A 165 7.61 23.25 0.34
C ALA A 165 7.36 24.69 0.80
N GLY A 166 6.38 25.35 0.18
CA GLY A 166 5.88 26.66 0.64
C GLY A 166 5.99 27.81 -0.36
N GLU A 167 6.51 27.60 -1.57
CA GLU A 167 6.36 28.58 -2.67
C GLU A 167 5.06 28.37 -3.39
#